data_AF-A0A251TKK0-F1
#
_entry.id   AF-A0A251TKK0-F1
#
_cell.length_a   1.000
_cell.length_b   1.000
_cell.length_c   1.000
_cell.angle_alpha   90.00
_cell.angle_beta   90.00
_cell.angle_gamma   90.00
#
_symmetry.space_group_name_H-M   'P 1'
#
loop_
_entity.id
_entity.type
_entity.pdbx_description
1 polymer ?
#
loop_
_entity_poly.entity_id
_entity_poly.type
_entity_poly.pdbx_seq_one_letter_code
_entity_poly.pdbx_strand_id
1 'polypeptide(L)'
;MGDDQSDEVTVTLPELLYPVETLKQVFIATFTSDLSWFLSYCEIPAHLPLSIACHNAERCWSSSPDKRTSRPYADFPNLVVM
;
A
#
# COMPACT_ATOMS: atom_id res chain seq x y z
N MET A 1 -8.78 -1.66 -43.80
CA MET A 1 -7.59 -1.48 -42.96
C MET A 1 -7.99 -2.02 -41.61
N GLY A 2 -7.35 -3.10 -41.15
CA GLY A 2 -7.72 -3.78 -39.92
C GLY A 2 -7.27 -2.93 -38.73
N ASP A 3 -8.21 -2.63 -37.85
CA ASP A 3 -7.93 -2.04 -36.56
C ASP A 3 -7.31 -3.14 -35.69
N ASP A 4 -5.97 -3.21 -35.67
CA ASP A 4 -5.22 -4.00 -34.69
C ASP A 4 -5.35 -3.28 -33.34
N GLN A 5 -6.51 -3.43 -32.73
CA GLN A 5 -6.77 -3.00 -31.36
C GLN A 5 -6.01 -3.97 -30.48
N SER A 6 -4.78 -3.60 -30.14
CA SER A 6 -4.02 -4.28 -29.09
C SER A 6 -4.88 -4.19 -27.84
N ASP A 7 -5.45 -5.30 -27.40
CA ASP A 7 -6.17 -5.37 -26.13
C ASP A 7 -5.20 -4.96 -25.01
N GLU A 8 -5.25 -3.69 -24.60
CA GLU A 8 -4.40 -3.17 -23.54
C GLU A 8 -4.86 -3.83 -22.24
N VAL A 9 -4.09 -4.82 -21.79
CA VAL A 9 -4.37 -5.57 -20.57
C VAL A 9 -4.27 -4.61 -19.39
N THR A 10 -5.41 -4.07 -18.99
CA THR A 10 -5.55 -3.22 -17.82
C THR A 10 -5.61 -4.11 -16.59
N VAL A 11 -4.74 -3.84 -15.61
CA VAL A 11 -4.70 -4.55 -14.33
C VAL A 11 -4.96 -3.54 -13.22
N THR A 12 -5.94 -3.84 -12.37
CA THR A 12 -6.26 -3.04 -11.19
C THR A 12 -5.34 -3.37 -10.01
N LEU A 13 -5.33 -2.51 -9.00
CA LEU A 13 -4.47 -2.71 -7.83
C LEU A 13 -4.81 -3.97 -7.01
N PRO A 14 -6.09 -4.36 -6.79
CA PRO A 14 -6.43 -5.62 -6.13
C PRO A 14 -6.02 -6.83 -6.99
N GLU A 15 -6.20 -6.76 -8.31
CA GLU A 15 -5.78 -7.83 -9.23
C GLU A 15 -4.26 -8.02 -9.21
N LEU A 16 -3.49 -6.94 -9.05
CA LEU A 16 -2.03 -7.01 -8.91
C LEU A 16 -1.60 -7.80 -7.66
N LEU A 17 -2.42 -7.80 -6.61
CA LEU A 17 -2.14 -8.46 -5.34
C LEU A 17 -2.82 -9.82 -5.20
N TYR A 18 -3.69 -10.18 -6.14
CA TYR A 18 -4.49 -11.40 -6.04
C TYR A 18 -3.63 -12.66 -6.26
N PRO A 19 -3.83 -13.74 -5.48
CA PRO A 19 -4.61 -13.80 -4.24
C PRO A 19 -3.80 -13.27 -3.04
N VAL A 20 -4.32 -12.22 -2.39
CA VAL A 20 -3.59 -11.44 -1.38
C VAL A 20 -3.23 -12.25 -0.14
N GLU A 21 -4.05 -13.25 0.19
CA GLU A 21 -3.86 -14.15 1.33
C GLU A 21 -2.68 -15.10 1.16
N THR A 22 -2.20 -15.27 -0.07
CA THR A 22 -1.05 -16.13 -0.36
C THR A 22 0.29 -15.38 -0.24
N LEU A 23 0.24 -14.05 -0.22
CA LEU A 23 1.42 -13.20 -0.11
C LEU A 23 2.06 -13.37 1.27
N LYS A 24 3.39 -13.46 1.29
CA LYS A 24 4.16 -13.59 2.54
C LYS A 24 4.57 -12.25 3.12
N GLN A 25 4.83 -11.28 2.25
CA GLN A 25 5.25 -9.94 2.61
C GLN A 25 5.08 -9.03 1.39
N VAL A 26 4.75 -7.76 1.63
CA VAL A 26 4.63 -6.74 0.58
C VAL A 26 5.46 -5.52 0.96
N PHE A 27 6.18 -4.97 -0.02
CA PHE A 27 6.88 -3.70 0.10
C PHE A 27 6.41 -2.77 -1.02
N ILE A 28 6.01 -1.55 -0.66
CA ILE A 28 5.51 -0.54 -1.60
C ILE A 28 6.37 0.72 -1.47
N ALA A 29 6.88 1.21 -2.58
CA ALA A 29 7.50 2.52 -2.68
C ALA A 29 6.59 3.42 -3.52
N THR A 30 6.13 4.53 -2.95
CA THR A 30 5.24 5.47 -3.64
C THR A 30 5.55 6.90 -3.23
N PHE A 31 5.22 7.88 -4.08
CA PHE A 31 5.41 9.29 -3.73
C PHE A 31 4.35 9.76 -2.73
N THR A 32 3.07 9.46 -3.00
CA THR A 32 1.94 9.75 -2.13
C THR A 32 1.07 8.52 -1.94
N SER A 33 0.38 8.42 -0.81
CA SER A 33 -0.57 7.35 -0.56
C SER A 33 -1.59 7.76 0.49
N ASP A 34 -2.87 7.55 0.18
CA ASP A 34 -3.88 7.37 1.22
C ASP A 34 -3.83 5.90 1.65
N LEU A 35 -3.14 5.66 2.77
CA LEU A 35 -2.94 4.32 3.30
C LEU A 35 -4.25 3.68 3.75
N SER A 36 -5.18 4.45 4.33
CA SER A 36 -6.47 3.91 4.77
C SER A 36 -7.27 3.43 3.56
N TRP A 37 -7.32 4.23 2.50
CA TRP A 37 -7.93 3.85 1.23
C TRP A 37 -7.27 2.61 0.64
N PHE A 38 -5.93 2.59 0.54
CA PHE A 38 -5.18 1.46 -0.03
C PHE A 38 -5.46 0.14 0.70
N LEU A 39 -5.36 0.15 2.04
CA LEU A 39 -5.58 -1.05 2.86
C LEU A 39 -7.01 -1.59 2.69
N SER A 40 -8.01 -0.69 2.61
CA SER A 40 -9.41 -1.06 2.42
C SER A 40 -9.73 -1.53 1.00
N TYR A 41 -9.16 -0.87 -0.02
CA TYR A 41 -9.44 -1.15 -1.43
C TYR A 41 -8.79 -2.45 -1.91
N CYS A 42 -7.59 -2.75 -1.42
CA CYS A 42 -6.88 -3.98 -1.72
C CYS A 42 -7.20 -5.13 -0.76
N GLU A 43 -8.14 -4.94 0.17
CA GLU A 43 -8.54 -5.93 1.18
C GLU A 43 -7.33 -6.55 1.91
N ILE A 44 -6.35 -5.72 2.28
CA ILE A 44 -5.09 -6.19 2.85
C ILE A 44 -5.37 -6.95 4.16
N PRO A 45 -4.91 -8.20 4.30
CA PRO A 45 -5.06 -8.92 5.56
C PRO A 45 -4.24 -8.27 6.68
N ALA A 46 -4.85 -8.06 7.85
CA ALA A 46 -4.20 -7.46 9.02
C ALA A 46 -2.89 -8.15 9.45
N HIS A 47 -2.78 -9.45 9.18
CA HIS A 47 -1.61 -10.25 9.53
C HIS A 47 -0.50 -10.19 8.47
N LEU A 48 -0.76 -9.68 7.26
CA LEU A 48 0.23 -9.60 6.19
C LEU A 48 1.31 -8.56 6.55
N PRO A 49 2.60 -8.96 6.62
CA PRO A 49 3.68 -7.99 6.75
C PRO A 49 3.71 -7.03 5.56
N LEU A 50 3.50 -5.75 5.83
CA LEU A 50 3.41 -4.71 4.81
C LEU A 50 4.30 -3.52 5.20
N SER A 51 5.21 -3.17 4.31
CA SER A 51 6.09 -2.02 4.47
C SER A 51 5.82 -1.01 3.36
N ILE A 52 5.53 0.24 3.72
CA ILE A 52 5.25 1.30 2.75
C ILE A 52 6.23 2.44 2.97
N ALA A 53 7.08 2.69 1.98
CA ALA A 53 7.93 3.86 1.92
C ALA A 53 7.21 4.95 1.11
N CYS A 54 6.90 6.09 1.74
CA CYS A 54 6.29 7.20 1.01
C CYS A 54 6.70 8.60 1.50
N HIS A 55 6.67 9.56 0.58
CA HIS A 55 6.98 10.96 0.86
C HIS A 55 5.78 11.67 1.51
N ASN A 56 5.16 11.06 2.53
CA ASN A 56 4.06 11.66 3.25
C ASN A 56 4.61 12.70 4.25
N ALA A 57 4.51 13.98 3.87
CA ALA A 57 5.08 15.11 4.59
C ALA A 57 4.54 15.28 6.02
N GLU A 58 3.40 14.69 6.36
CA GLU A 58 2.78 14.84 7.68
C GLU A 58 3.37 13.93 8.76
N ARG A 59 4.00 12.80 8.39
CA ARG A 59 4.54 11.83 9.36
C ARG A 59 6.02 11.54 9.20
N CYS A 60 6.49 11.15 8.02
CA CYS A 60 7.87 10.70 7.82
C CYS A 60 8.90 11.84 7.98
N TRP A 61 8.44 13.09 7.86
CA TRP A 61 9.24 14.32 8.03
C TRP A 61 8.80 15.16 9.22
N SER A 62 8.00 14.59 10.14
CA SER A 62 7.57 15.32 11.32
C SER A 62 8.75 15.62 12.24
N SER A 63 8.88 16.89 12.65
CA SER A 63 9.91 17.32 13.60
C SER A 63 9.74 16.71 14.99
N SER A 64 8.53 16.25 15.33
CA SER A 64 8.24 15.51 16.57
C SER A 64 8.51 14.02 16.41
N PRO A 65 9.42 13.41 17.20
CA PRO A 65 9.71 11.97 17.16
C PRO A 65 8.48 11.09 17.36
N ASP A 66 7.59 11.47 18.27
CA ASP A 66 6.39 10.68 18.60
C ASP A 66 5.42 10.57 17.41
N LYS A 67 5.34 11.61 16.58
CA LYS A 67 4.52 11.57 15.35
C LYS A 67 5.15 10.76 14.22
N ARG A 68 6.46 10.50 14.29
CA ARG A 68 7.17 9.58 13.39
C ARG A 68 6.96 8.12 13.79
N THR A 69 6.71 7.85 15.08
CA THR A 69 6.63 6.48 15.62
C THR A 69 5.23 6.05 16.07
N SER A 70 4.26 6.97 16.13
CA SER A 70 2.88 6.66 16.51
C SER A 70 2.27 5.70 15.49
N ARG A 71 1.97 4.45 15.92
CA ARG A 71 1.28 3.44 15.11
C ARG A 71 -0.18 3.88 14.91
N PRO A 72 -0.56 4.36 13.71
CA PRO A 72 -1.89 4.91 13.51
C PRO A 72 -2.91 3.85 13.06
N TYR A 73 -2.45 2.65 12.75
CA TYR A 73 -3.24 1.54 12.24
C TYR A 73 -3.22 0.42 13.27
N ALA A 74 -4.05 0.55 14.32
CA ALA A 74 -4.15 -0.45 15.38
C ALA A 74 -4.57 -1.83 14.84
N ASP A 75 -5.39 -1.83 13.79
CA ASP A 75 -5.89 -3.03 13.14
C ASP A 75 -4.84 -3.70 12.24
N PHE A 76 -3.72 -3.04 11.95
CA PHE A 76 -2.64 -3.55 11.10
C PHE A 76 -1.33 -3.61 11.90
N PRO A 77 -1.17 -4.57 12.82
CA PRO A 77 -0.03 -4.64 13.73
C PRO A 77 1.31 -4.86 13.02
N ASN A 78 1.28 -5.40 11.79
CA ASN A 78 2.44 -5.72 10.96
C ASN A 78 2.71 -4.67 9.86
N LEU A 79 2.02 -3.52 9.89
CA LEU A 79 2.24 -2.42 8.96
C LEU A 79 3.39 -1.52 9.46
N VAL A 80 4.36 -1.26 8.57
CA VAL A 80 5.44 -0.31 8.77
C VAL A 80 5.33 0.79 7.72
N VAL A 81 5.31 2.05 8.15
CA VAL A 81 5.29 3.22 7.27
C VAL A 81 6.59 3.99 7.47
N MET A 82 7.29 4.29 6.37
CA MET A 82 8.64 4.86 6.36
C MET A 82 8.76 6.08 5.45
#